data_AF-A0A6L6UC45-F1
#
_entry.id   AF-A0A6L6UC45-F1
#
_cell.length_a   1.000
_cell.length_b   1.000
_cell.length_c   1.000
_cell.angle_alpha   90.00
_cell.angle_beta   90.00
_cell.angle_gamma   90.00
#
_symmetry.space_group_name_H-M   'P 1'
#
loop_
_entity.id
_entity.type
_entity.pdbx_description
1 polymer ?
#
loop_
_entity_poly.entity_id
_entity_poly.type
_entity_poly.pdbx_seq_one_letter_code
_entity_poly.pdbx_strand_id
1 'polypeptide(L)'
;MKYIVWLIIPLVFFKSIAQQENIMGRWKGEDKNEIGYINFETEKYASFEIDGKIYGGKEFELKGKKGQMTYIIDFHKSPIEIDFIVTQFESGEYRTLRCIANFLDKDTLQLNISFDDNRPTEFNEDTLTLNRVKSKKNRRP
;
A
#
# COMPACT_ATOMS: atom_id res chain seq x y z
N MET A 1 -23.66 -14.75 47.80
CA MET A 1 -22.21 -15.06 47.67
C MET A 1 -21.80 -14.80 46.22
N LYS A 2 -20.79 -13.94 46.07
CA LYS A 2 -19.94 -13.60 44.91
C LYS A 2 -20.30 -14.17 43.52
N TYR A 3 -20.66 -13.25 42.61
CA TYR A 3 -20.58 -13.45 41.17
C TYR A 3 -19.11 -13.59 40.74
N ILE A 4 -18.73 -14.75 40.18
CA ILE A 4 -17.44 -14.93 39.52
C ILE A 4 -17.62 -14.42 38.08
N VAL A 5 -17.18 -13.19 37.82
CA VAL A 5 -17.04 -12.67 36.46
C VAL A 5 -15.80 -13.33 35.88
N TRP A 6 -15.99 -14.31 34.99
CA TRP A 6 -14.92 -14.87 34.18
C TRP A 6 -14.57 -13.84 33.09
N LEU A 7 -13.56 -13.01 33.36
CA LEU A 7 -12.98 -12.08 32.39
C LEU A 7 -12.23 -12.89 31.33
N ILE A 8 -12.94 -13.37 30.29
CA ILE A 8 -12.29 -13.72 29.02
C ILE A 8 -11.87 -12.40 28.39
N ILE A 9 -10.61 -12.02 28.62
CA ILE A 9 -9.96 -10.95 27.88
C ILE A 9 -9.83 -11.46 26.44
N PRO A 10 -10.44 -10.81 25.43
CA PRO A 10 -10.28 -11.25 24.05
C PRO A 10 -8.83 -10.97 23.63
N LEU A 11 -8.04 -12.03 23.50
CA LEU A 11 -6.67 -12.03 23.01
C LEU A 11 -6.64 -11.84 21.49
N VAL A 12 -7.23 -10.75 20.97
CA VAL A 12 -7.38 -10.55 19.52
C VAL A 12 -7.17 -9.09 19.13
N PHE A 13 -6.02 -8.48 19.45
CA PHE A 13 -5.70 -7.14 18.92
C PHE A 13 -4.25 -6.92 18.47
N PHE A 14 -3.34 -7.90 18.56
CA PHE A 14 -1.91 -7.67 18.26
C PHE A 14 -1.47 -7.91 16.81
N LYS A 15 -2.38 -8.23 15.87
CA LYS A 15 -1.95 -8.56 14.49
C LYS A 15 -1.71 -7.35 13.58
N SER A 16 -2.29 -6.17 13.84
CA SER A 16 -2.26 -5.07 12.85
C SER A 16 -0.92 -4.33 12.76
N ILE A 17 -0.25 -4.09 13.89
CA ILE A 17 0.99 -3.29 13.94
C ILE A 17 2.14 -3.98 13.18
N ALA A 18 2.32 -5.29 13.39
CA ALA A 18 3.37 -6.05 12.71
C ALA A 18 3.14 -6.11 11.19
N GLN A 19 1.88 -6.20 10.74
CA GLN A 19 1.54 -6.21 9.32
C GLN A 19 1.75 -4.84 8.67
N GLN A 20 1.46 -3.75 9.41
CA GLN A 20 1.70 -2.39 8.97
C GLN A 20 3.20 -2.10 8.81
N GLU A 21 4.04 -2.47 9.77
CA GLU A 21 5.49 -2.34 9.60
C GLU A 21 6.02 -3.14 8.41
N ASN A 22 5.37 -4.28 8.12
CA ASN A 22 5.74 -5.12 6.99
C ASN A 22 5.50 -4.40 5.65
N ILE A 23 4.45 -3.61 5.45
CA ILE A 23 4.24 -2.99 4.12
C ILE A 23 5.18 -1.81 3.81
N MET A 24 5.82 -1.22 4.82
CA MET A 24 6.62 -0.01 4.68
C MET A 24 7.81 -0.16 3.73
N GLY A 25 8.15 0.91 3.02
CA GLY A 25 9.31 1.00 2.14
C GLY A 25 9.00 0.83 0.67
N ARG A 26 10.04 0.55 -0.12
CA ARG A 26 9.99 0.54 -1.58
C ARG A 26 9.83 -0.88 -2.11
N TRP A 27 8.90 -1.02 -3.04
CA TRP A 27 8.55 -2.27 -3.73
C TRP A 27 8.73 -2.09 -5.22
N LYS A 28 9.34 -3.06 -5.89
CA LYS A 28 9.59 -3.07 -7.34
C LYS A 28 8.62 -4.02 -8.02
N GLY A 29 7.83 -3.53 -8.96
CA GLY A 29 7.08 -4.33 -9.93
C GLY A 29 7.81 -4.38 -11.27
N GLU A 30 7.64 -5.47 -11.99
CA GLU A 30 8.14 -5.62 -13.35
C GLU A 30 7.07 -6.36 -14.17
N ASP A 31 6.53 -5.69 -15.19
CA ASP A 31 5.59 -6.29 -16.15
C ASP A 31 6.03 -5.93 -17.57
N LYS A 32 6.09 -6.90 -18.49
CA LYS A 32 6.41 -6.70 -19.91
C LYS A 32 7.63 -5.78 -20.19
N ASN A 33 8.68 -5.87 -19.37
CA ASN A 33 9.90 -5.03 -19.36
C ASN A 33 9.73 -3.59 -18.84
N GLU A 34 8.55 -3.20 -18.40
CA GLU A 34 8.32 -1.95 -17.68
C GLU A 34 8.57 -2.18 -16.19
N ILE A 35 9.41 -1.33 -15.61
CA ILE A 35 9.74 -1.38 -14.19
C ILE A 35 9.04 -0.22 -13.50
N GLY A 36 8.20 -0.56 -12.53
CA GLY A 36 7.55 0.40 -11.65
C GLY A 36 7.98 0.22 -10.19
N TYR A 37 7.83 1.25 -9.38
CA TYR A 37 7.97 1.15 -7.95
C TYR A 37 6.77 1.70 -7.22
N ILE A 38 6.44 1.10 -6.08
CA ILE A 38 5.52 1.64 -5.10
C ILE A 38 6.32 1.90 -3.82
N ASN A 39 6.22 3.11 -3.28
CA ASN A 39 6.85 3.48 -2.02
C ASN A 39 5.77 3.77 -0.98
N PHE A 40 5.80 3.03 0.13
CA PHE A 40 4.97 3.31 1.31
C PHE A 40 5.82 4.05 2.34
N GLU A 41 5.41 5.25 2.70
CA GLU A 41 6.12 6.16 3.60
C GLU A 41 5.40 6.32 4.93
N THR A 42 6.13 6.84 5.91
CA THR A 42 5.55 7.21 7.20
C THR A 42 4.45 8.25 7.01
N GLU A 43 3.56 8.39 8.01
CA GLU A 43 2.44 9.34 7.93
C GLU A 43 1.41 9.02 6.82
N LYS A 44 1.42 7.79 6.31
CA LYS A 44 0.47 7.26 5.30
C LYS A 44 0.61 7.87 3.91
N TYR A 45 1.76 8.42 3.56
CA TYR A 45 2.03 8.85 2.19
C TYR A 45 2.47 7.67 1.31
N ALA A 46 2.07 7.68 0.06
CA ALA A 46 2.53 6.71 -0.93
C ALA A 46 2.94 7.42 -2.21
N SER A 47 3.87 6.83 -2.96
CA SER A 47 4.21 7.28 -4.30
C SER A 47 4.46 6.13 -5.25
N PHE A 48 4.18 6.36 -6.52
CA PHE A 48 4.54 5.48 -7.62
C PHE A 48 5.70 6.08 -8.40
N GLU A 49 6.68 5.26 -8.79
CA GLU A 49 7.74 5.64 -9.71
C GLU A 49 7.59 4.82 -10.98
N ILE A 50 7.32 5.48 -12.11
CA ILE A 50 7.13 4.86 -13.43
C ILE A 50 7.99 5.67 -14.40
N ASP A 51 8.84 5.00 -15.19
CA ASP A 51 9.80 5.64 -16.10
C ASP A 51 10.65 6.74 -15.45
N GLY A 52 11.03 6.54 -14.18
CA GLY A 52 11.82 7.49 -13.39
C GLY A 52 11.05 8.75 -12.95
N LYS A 53 9.74 8.85 -13.25
CA LYS A 53 8.87 9.92 -12.76
C LYS A 53 8.12 9.48 -11.53
N ILE A 54 8.09 10.35 -10.52
CA ILE A 54 7.40 10.11 -9.26
C ILE A 54 6.01 10.74 -9.30
N TYR A 55 5.00 9.96 -8.93
CA TYR A 55 3.61 10.35 -8.80
C TYR A 55 3.16 10.07 -7.38
N GLY A 56 2.73 11.09 -6.64
CA GLY A 56 2.33 10.97 -5.24
C GLY A 56 3.36 11.50 -4.24
N GLY A 57 3.25 11.05 -2.99
CA GLY A 57 3.96 11.62 -1.85
C GLY A 57 3.23 12.83 -1.27
N LYS A 58 3.96 13.64 -0.49
CA LYS A 58 3.41 14.83 0.18
C LYS A 58 2.99 15.92 -0.78
N GLU A 59 3.70 16.09 -1.88
CA GLU A 59 3.38 17.02 -2.95
C GLU A 59 3.89 16.46 -4.28
N PHE A 60 3.03 16.46 -5.30
CA PHE A 60 3.39 16.19 -6.68
C PHE A 60 2.51 17.01 -7.63
N GLU A 61 2.96 17.15 -8.88
CA GLU A 61 2.21 17.83 -9.92
C GLU A 61 1.78 16.84 -11.01
N LEU A 62 0.49 16.88 -11.36
CA LEU A 62 -0.08 16.10 -12.45
C LEU A 62 -0.93 17.00 -13.34
N LYS A 63 -0.54 17.16 -14.61
CA LYS A 63 -1.22 18.01 -15.59
C LYS A 63 -1.40 19.46 -15.10
N GLY A 64 -0.37 20.04 -14.48
CA GLY A 64 -0.40 21.42 -13.96
C GLY A 64 -1.14 21.59 -12.64
N LYS A 65 -1.65 20.52 -12.03
CA LYS A 65 -2.37 20.55 -10.76
C LYS A 65 -1.52 19.91 -9.68
N LYS A 66 -1.37 20.60 -8.54
CA LYS A 66 -0.68 20.08 -7.37
C LYS A 66 -1.61 19.25 -6.49
N GLY A 67 -1.04 18.19 -5.90
CA GLY A 67 -1.75 17.35 -4.96
C GLY A 67 -0.82 16.47 -4.14
N GLN A 68 -1.43 15.57 -3.39
CA GLN A 68 -0.75 14.57 -2.56
C GLN A 68 -1.33 13.18 -2.81
N MET A 69 -0.59 12.14 -2.45
CA MET A 69 -1.08 10.77 -2.43
C MET A 69 -0.88 10.15 -1.06
N THR A 70 -1.97 9.68 -0.49
CA THR A 70 -2.00 8.93 0.77
C THR A 70 -2.53 7.52 0.54
N TYR A 71 -2.45 6.66 1.57
CA TYR A 71 -2.98 5.32 1.48
C TYR A 71 -3.72 4.88 2.76
N ILE A 72 -4.68 3.97 2.59
CA ILE A 72 -5.37 3.25 3.67
C ILE A 72 -5.24 1.75 3.41
N ILE A 73 -5.03 0.96 4.45
CA ILE A 73 -4.93 -0.50 4.36
C ILE A 73 -5.86 -1.13 5.39
N ASP A 74 -6.67 -2.08 4.95
CA ASP A 74 -7.44 -2.95 5.82
C ASP A 74 -6.84 -4.36 5.85
N PHE A 75 -6.03 -4.61 6.88
CA PHE A 75 -5.41 -5.92 7.14
C PHE A 75 -6.38 -6.95 7.73
N HIS A 76 -7.64 -6.58 8.03
CA HIS A 76 -8.67 -7.50 8.51
C HIS A 76 -9.44 -8.16 7.35
N LYS A 77 -9.22 -7.70 6.11
CA LYS A 77 -9.78 -8.27 4.90
C LYS A 77 -8.87 -9.33 4.31
N SER A 78 -9.48 -10.30 3.63
CA SER A 78 -8.79 -11.34 2.88
C SER A 78 -9.46 -11.46 1.51
N PRO A 79 -8.83 -10.98 0.41
CA PRO A 79 -7.50 -10.37 0.35
C PRO A 79 -7.43 -9.01 1.08
N ILE A 80 -6.21 -8.55 1.39
CA ILE A 80 -5.98 -7.25 2.04
C ILE A 80 -6.48 -6.16 1.09
N GLU A 81 -7.19 -5.18 1.61
CA GLU A 81 -7.64 -4.03 0.81
C GLU A 81 -6.67 -2.87 0.97
N ILE A 82 -6.21 -2.29 -0.14
CA ILE A 82 -5.37 -1.08 -0.15
C ILE A 82 -6.05 -0.03 -1.02
N ASP A 83 -6.18 1.18 -0.49
CA ASP A 83 -6.72 2.34 -1.20
C ASP A 83 -5.63 3.41 -1.31
N PHE A 84 -5.24 3.76 -2.54
CA PHE A 84 -4.39 4.93 -2.78
C PHE A 84 -5.28 6.13 -3.10
N ILE A 85 -5.16 7.19 -2.32
CA ILE A 85 -6.04 8.37 -2.40
C ILE A 85 -5.20 9.54 -2.90
N VAL A 86 -5.51 10.01 -4.10
CA VAL A 86 -4.92 11.21 -4.68
C VAL A 86 -5.84 12.39 -4.39
N THR A 87 -5.31 13.46 -3.80
CA THR A 87 -6.08 14.67 -3.46
C THR A 87 -5.45 15.90 -4.11
N GLN A 88 -6.21 16.66 -4.87
CA GLN A 88 -5.78 17.95 -5.42
C GLN A 88 -5.88 19.04 -4.34
N PHE A 89 -4.86 19.88 -4.21
CA PHE A 89 -4.83 20.91 -3.16
C PHE A 89 -5.83 22.06 -3.39
N GLU A 90 -5.95 22.52 -4.63
CA GLU A 90 -6.75 23.71 -4.94
C GLU A 90 -8.26 23.46 -4.81
N SER A 91 -8.73 22.32 -5.32
CA SER A 91 -10.16 21.98 -5.33
C SER A 91 -10.58 21.11 -4.14
N GLY A 92 -9.65 20.42 -3.49
CA GLY A 92 -9.94 19.36 -2.52
C GLY A 92 -10.53 18.09 -3.16
N GLU A 93 -10.67 18.03 -4.48
CA GLU A 93 -11.13 16.84 -5.18
C GLU A 93 -10.17 15.69 -4.95
N TYR A 94 -10.72 14.48 -4.81
CA TYR A 94 -9.92 13.27 -4.64
C TYR A 94 -10.40 12.14 -5.54
N ARG A 95 -9.48 11.23 -5.84
CA ARG A 95 -9.74 9.94 -6.50
C ARG A 95 -9.08 8.82 -5.72
N THR A 96 -9.69 7.65 -5.75
CA THR A 96 -9.20 6.48 -5.04
C THR A 96 -8.90 5.35 -6.03
N LEU A 97 -7.66 4.87 -6.04
CA LEU A 97 -7.29 3.63 -6.71
C LEU A 97 -7.47 2.48 -5.71
N ARG A 98 -8.46 1.62 -5.98
CA ARG A 98 -8.83 0.51 -5.10
C ARG A 98 -8.10 -0.76 -5.52
N CYS A 99 -7.35 -1.33 -4.60
CA CYS A 99 -6.49 -2.48 -4.85
C CYS A 99 -6.79 -3.62 -3.88
N ILE A 100 -6.47 -4.84 -4.28
CA ILE A 100 -6.34 -5.98 -3.36
C ILE A 100 -4.90 -6.44 -3.31
N ALA A 101 -4.47 -6.94 -2.17
CA ALA A 101 -3.11 -7.33 -1.90
C ALA A 101 -3.02 -8.65 -1.15
N ASN A 102 -1.94 -9.38 -1.37
CA ASN A 102 -1.59 -10.58 -0.61
C ASN A 102 -0.08 -10.67 -0.42
N PHE A 103 0.37 -10.87 0.82
CA PHE A 103 1.78 -11.15 1.08
C PHE A 103 2.04 -12.63 0.81
N LEU A 104 2.90 -12.92 -0.16
CA LEU A 104 3.40 -14.29 -0.37
C LEU A 104 4.48 -14.63 0.66
N ASP A 105 5.31 -13.63 1.00
CA ASP A 105 6.28 -13.67 2.07
C ASP A 105 6.61 -12.23 2.55
N LYS A 106 7.68 -12.06 3.34
CA LYS A 106 8.09 -10.75 3.88
C LYS A 106 8.65 -9.77 2.83
N ASP A 107 9.12 -10.26 1.70
CA ASP A 107 9.79 -9.51 0.63
C ASP A 107 9.00 -9.59 -0.69
N THR A 108 7.88 -10.33 -0.74
CA THR A 108 7.05 -10.54 -1.93
C THR A 108 5.58 -10.22 -1.67
N LEU A 109 5.02 -9.29 -2.45
CA LEU A 109 3.65 -8.79 -2.36
C LEU A 109 2.95 -8.95 -3.72
N GLN A 110 1.81 -9.64 -3.76
CA GLN A 110 0.89 -9.57 -4.89
C GLN A 110 -0.03 -8.37 -4.74
N LEU A 111 -0.26 -7.66 -5.83
CA LEU A 111 -1.15 -6.50 -5.90
C LEU A 111 -1.97 -6.60 -7.18
N ASN A 112 -3.29 -6.51 -7.07
CA ASN A 112 -4.16 -6.29 -8.23
C ASN A 112 -4.79 -4.89 -8.11
N ILE A 113 -4.75 -4.12 -9.19
CA ILE A 113 -5.21 -2.74 -9.27
C ILE A 113 -6.32 -2.68 -10.33
N SER A 114 -7.42 -2.03 -10.01
CA SER A 114 -8.42 -1.65 -11.00
C SER A 114 -8.35 -0.16 -11.27
N PHE A 115 -8.37 0.20 -12.56
CA PHE A 115 -8.53 1.58 -13.01
C PHE A 115 -9.99 1.95 -13.29
N ASP A 116 -10.87 0.95 -13.35
CA ASP A 116 -12.31 1.13 -13.26
C ASP A 116 -12.65 1.28 -11.78
N ASP A 117 -13.54 2.20 -11.38
CA ASP A 117 -13.76 2.61 -9.98
C ASP A 117 -14.11 1.46 -8.99
N ASN A 118 -14.32 0.24 -9.49
CA ASN A 118 -14.55 -0.99 -8.73
C ASN A 118 -13.25 -1.59 -8.18
N ARG A 119 -13.27 -2.10 -6.94
CA ARG A 119 -12.13 -2.87 -6.40
C ARG A 119 -12.05 -4.23 -7.12
N PRO A 120 -10.86 -4.72 -7.54
CA PRO A 120 -10.71 -6.09 -7.99
C PRO A 120 -11.13 -7.07 -6.89
N THR A 121 -11.76 -8.18 -7.27
CA THR A 121 -12.21 -9.22 -6.31
C THR A 121 -11.30 -10.43 -6.24
N GLU A 122 -10.40 -10.59 -7.22
CA GLU A 122 -9.53 -11.75 -7.35
C GLU A 122 -8.18 -11.40 -7.99
N PHE A 123 -7.21 -12.30 -7.82
CA PHE A 123 -5.91 -12.22 -8.49
C PHE A 123 -5.97 -12.98 -9.81
N ASN A 124 -5.67 -12.30 -10.91
CA ASN A 124 -5.73 -12.80 -12.28
C ASN A 124 -4.45 -12.44 -13.05
N GLU A 125 -4.47 -12.54 -14.38
CA GLU A 125 -3.35 -12.21 -15.27
C GLU A 125 -2.81 -10.78 -15.13
N ASP A 126 -3.61 -9.83 -14.64
CA ASP A 126 -3.20 -8.43 -14.43
C ASP A 126 -2.57 -8.21 -13.04
N THR A 127 -2.41 -9.27 -12.24
CA THR A 127 -1.81 -9.19 -10.91
C THR A 127 -0.31 -8.90 -11.00
N LEU A 128 0.09 -7.81 -10.37
CA LEU A 128 1.49 -7.43 -10.23
C LEU A 128 2.12 -8.19 -9.06
N THR A 129 3.29 -8.79 -9.31
CA THR A 129 4.16 -9.31 -8.24
C THR A 129 5.23 -8.28 -7.93
N LEU A 130 5.18 -7.74 -6.72
CA LEU A 130 6.07 -6.71 -6.22
C LEU A 130 7.11 -7.30 -5.28
N ASN A 131 8.38 -6.96 -5.51
CA ASN A 131 9.50 -7.41 -4.71
C ASN A 131 10.06 -6.24 -3.88
N ARG A 132 10.32 -6.47 -2.60
CA ARG A 132 10.88 -5.44 -1.71
C ARG A 132 12.29 -5.04 -2.16
N VAL A 133 12.50 -3.74 -2.34
CA VAL A 133 13.83 -3.18 -2.60
C VAL A 133 14.58 -3.09 -1.27
N LYS A 134 15.58 -3.95 -1.11
CA LYS A 134 16.45 -3.93 0.07
C LYS A 134 17.33 -2.68 -0.02
N SER A 135 17.22 -1.79 0.97
CA SER A 135 18.16 -0.68 1.10
C SER A 135 19.58 -1.26 1.22
N LYS A 136 20.49 -0.82 0.33
CA LYS A 136 21.92 -1.05 0.52
C LYS A 136 22.33 -0.25 1.74
N LYS A 137 22.19 -0.83 2.93
CA LYS A 137 22.84 -0.32 4.14
C LYS A 137 24.31 -0.16 3.77
N ASN A 138 24.80 1.08 3.75
CA ASN A 138 26.17 1.43 3.36
C ASN A 138 27.16 0.41 3.92
N ARG A 139 27.62 -0.52 3.07
CA ARG A 139 28.84 -1.27 3.32
C ARG A 139 29.97 -0.27 3.08
N ARG A 140 30.24 0.55 4.09
CA ARG A 140 31.52 1.27 4.15
C ARG A 140 32.60 0.18 4.24
N PRO A 141 33.67 0.28 3.43
CA PRO A 141 34.78 -0.67 3.46
C PRO A 141 35.42 -0.75 4.84
#